data_AF-X1CDE7-F1
#
_entry.id   AF-X1CDE7-F1
#
_cell.length_a   1.000
_cell.length_b   1.000
_cell.length_c   1.000
_cell.angle_alpha   90.00
_cell.angle_beta   90.00
_cell.angle_gamma   90.00
#
_symmetry.space_group_name_H-M   'P 1'
#
loop_
_entity.id
_entity.type
_entity.pdbx_description
1 polymer ?
#
loop_
_entity_poly.entity_id
_entity_poly.type
_entity_poly.pdbx_seq_one_letter_code
_entity_poly.pdbx_strand_id
1 'polypeptide(L)'
;MNDPRTTAVISWNTKEYPSEPIISYGETESLGNFKEASIYTLNYTLQNGSICSAELTDLKPNTLYYYQVESNSSYKGEIMSFKTAP
;
A
#
# COMPACT_ATOMS: atom_id res chain seq x y z
N MET A 1 13.33 -1.18 12.90
CA MET A 1 14.08 -0.39 11.89
C MET A 1 13.72 -0.98 10.55
N ASN A 2 13.30 -0.16 9.58
CA ASN A 2 12.85 -0.65 8.28
C ASN A 2 14.07 -1.20 7.53
N ASP A 3 14.10 -2.53 7.35
CA ASP A 3 15.13 -3.23 6.57
C ASP A 3 14.58 -3.44 5.14
N PRO A 4 15.22 -2.89 4.09
CA PRO A 4 14.72 -2.98 2.72
C PRO A 4 14.69 -4.41 2.15
N ARG A 5 15.26 -5.39 2.86
CA ARG A 5 15.23 -6.81 2.49
C ARG A 5 13.95 -7.50 2.95
N THR A 6 13.33 -6.99 4.02
CA THR A 6 12.20 -7.65 4.69
C THR A 6 11.00 -6.74 4.92
N THR A 7 11.12 -5.46 4.58
CA THR A 7 10.05 -4.47 4.77
C THR A 7 9.88 -3.58 3.54
N ALA A 8 8.67 -3.07 3.35
CA ALA A 8 8.36 -2.06 2.34
C ALA A 8 7.26 -1.14 2.86
N VAL A 9 7.36 0.17 2.60
CA VAL A 9 6.29 1.12 2.91
C VAL A 9 5.65 1.54 1.60
N ILE A 10 4.34 1.30 1.48
CA ILE A 10 3.55 1.73 0.34
C ILE A 10 2.67 2.88 0.79
N SER A 11 2.77 4.01 0.11
CA SER A 11 1.95 5.19 0.37
C SER A 11 1.25 5.65 -0.90
N TRP A 12 0.00 6.08 -0.77
CA TRP A 12 -0.79 6.59 -1.88
C TRP A 12 -1.71 7.71 -1.41
N ASN A 13 -2.12 8.56 -2.35
CA ASN A 13 -3.06 9.63 -2.09
C ASN A 13 -4.42 9.33 -2.70
N THR A 14 -5.48 9.75 -2.01
CA THR A 14 -6.85 9.70 -2.50
C THR A 14 -7.44 11.10 -2.51
N LYS A 15 -8.30 11.38 -3.50
CA LYS A 15 -9.01 12.66 -3.60
C LYS A 15 -10.11 12.79 -2.53
N GLU A 16 -10.76 11.68 -2.23
CA GLU A 16 -11.82 11.58 -1.22
C GLU A 16 -11.30 10.83 0.01
N TYR A 17 -11.99 10.95 1.14
CA TYR A 17 -11.64 10.21 2.35
C TYR A 17 -11.87 8.70 2.13
N PRO A 18 -10.85 7.86 2.33
CA PRO A 18 -10.98 6.42 2.14
C PRO A 18 -11.66 5.76 3.35
N SER A 19 -12.65 4.91 3.10
CA SER A 19 -13.26 4.03 4.09
C SER A 19 -12.55 2.68 4.06
N GLU A 20 -11.83 2.36 5.13
CA GLU A 20 -11.11 1.08 5.30
C GLU A 20 -10.08 0.82 4.17
N PRO A 21 -9.08 1.70 4.01
CA PRO A 21 -8.05 1.48 3.01
C PRO A 21 -7.22 0.23 3.35
N ILE A 22 -7.06 -0.64 2.35
CA ILE A 22 -6.28 -1.85 2.46
C ILE A 22 -5.24 -1.91 1.36
N ILE A 23 -4.17 -2.67 1.61
CA ILE A 23 -3.23 -3.10 0.60
C ILE A 23 -3.26 -4.62 0.51
N SER A 24 -3.52 -5.13 -0.68
CA SER A 24 -3.39 -6.54 -1.03
C SER A 24 -2.00 -6.77 -1.63
N TYR A 25 -1.30 -7.83 -1.25
CA TYR A 25 0.06 -8.11 -1.74
C TYR A 25 0.39 -9.61 -1.81
N GLY A 26 1.36 -9.96 -2.66
CA GLY A 26 1.80 -11.35 -2.82
C GLY A 26 2.94 -11.52 -3.81
N GLU A 27 3.48 -12.73 -3.91
CA GLU A 27 4.57 -13.08 -4.85
C GLU A 27 4.05 -13.27 -6.30
N THR A 28 2.74 -13.19 -6.52
CA THR A 28 2.08 -13.28 -7.83
C THR A 28 0.98 -12.22 -7.95
N GLU A 29 0.51 -11.95 -9.18
CA GLU A 29 -0.60 -11.03 -9.43
C GLU A 29 -1.96 -11.50 -8.87
N SER A 30 -2.06 -12.74 -8.38
CA SER A 30 -3.28 -13.27 -7.74
C SER A 30 -3.42 -12.90 -6.25
N LEU A 31 -2.63 -11.93 -5.78
CA LEU A 31 -2.55 -11.30 -4.44
C LEU A 31 -3.30 -12.02 -3.29
N GLY A 32 -2.56 -12.69 -2.40
CA GLY A 32 -3.11 -13.59 -1.36
C GLY A 32 -3.05 -13.09 0.09
N ASN A 33 -2.37 -11.98 0.38
CA ASN A 33 -2.35 -11.35 1.71
C ASN A 33 -2.95 -9.95 1.64
N PHE A 34 -3.46 -9.44 2.77
CA PHE A 34 -3.91 -8.06 2.89
C PHE A 34 -3.48 -7.43 4.21
N LYS A 35 -3.37 -6.10 4.24
CA LYS A 35 -3.07 -5.31 5.43
C LYS A 35 -3.85 -3.99 5.41
N GLU A 36 -4.38 -3.59 6.56
CA GLU A 36 -4.99 -2.26 6.71
C GLU A 36 -3.94 -1.16 6.66
N ALA A 37 -4.29 -0.06 6.01
CA ALA A 37 -3.44 1.12 5.92
C ALA A 37 -3.85 2.18 6.94
N SER A 38 -2.85 2.91 7.44
CA SER A 38 -3.08 4.11 8.24
C SER A 38 -3.45 5.28 7.35
N ILE A 39 -4.38 6.12 7.80
CA ILE A 39 -4.85 7.32 7.10
C ILE A 39 -4.26 8.57 7.75
N TYR A 40 -3.75 9.48 6.93
CA TYR A 40 -3.33 10.82 7.30
C TYR A 40 -4.07 11.82 6.41
N THR A 41 -4.98 12.60 7.00
CA THR A 41 -5.71 13.64 6.26
C THR A 41 -4.85 14.89 6.12
N LEU A 42 -4.70 15.39 4.89
CA LEU A 42 -4.05 16.67 4.62
C LEU A 42 -5.12 17.69 4.27
N ASN A 43 -5.34 18.65 5.18
CA ASN A 43 -6.24 19.77 4.94
C ASN A 43 -5.43 20.96 4.43
N TYR A 44 -5.36 21.15 3.11
CA TYR A 44 -4.81 22.37 2.51
C TYR A 44 -5.94 23.25 1.99
N THR A 45 -5.75 24.57 2.05
CA THR A 45 -6.73 25.58 1.61
C THR A 45 -7.17 25.44 0.15
N LEU A 46 -6.43 24.69 -0.67
CA LEU A 46 -6.65 24.49 -2.10
C LEU A 46 -6.83 23.02 -2.52
N GLN A 47 -6.68 22.06 -1.60
CA GLN A 47 -6.79 20.64 -1.94
C GLN A 47 -7.21 19.82 -0.72
N ASN A 48 -8.31 19.09 -0.89
CA ASN A 48 -8.71 18.05 0.04
C ASN A 48 -8.15 16.72 -0.48
N GLY A 49 -7.46 15.98 0.38
CA GLY A 49 -6.97 14.65 0.06
C GLY A 49 -6.55 13.90 1.33
N SER A 50 -6.50 12.58 1.22
CA SER A 50 -5.97 11.72 2.29
C SER A 50 -4.76 10.96 1.77
N ILE A 51 -3.72 10.87 2.59
CA ILE A 51 -2.60 9.97 2.37
C ILE A 51 -2.87 8.70 3.15
N CYS A 52 -2.79 7.56 2.49
CA CYS A 52 -2.77 6.26 3.13
C CYS A 52 -1.34 5.73 3.13
N SER A 53 -0.98 4.97 4.17
CA SER A 53 0.31 4.30 4.24
C SER A 53 0.20 2.95 4.92
N ALA A 54 0.86 1.94 4.36
CA ALA A 54 0.96 0.60 4.93
C ALA A 54 2.42 0.14 4.91
N GLU A 55 2.90 -0.30 6.07
CA GLU A 55 4.20 -0.96 6.20
C GLU A 55 4.01 -2.48 6.05
N LEU A 56 4.54 -3.06 4.99
CA LEU A 56 4.62 -4.51 4.80
C LEU A 56 5.87 -5.02 5.52
N THR A 57 5.72 -6.11 6.27
CA THR A 57 6.80 -6.75 7.04
C THR A 57 6.92 -8.23 6.65
N ASP A 58 7.95 -8.88 7.17
CA ASP A 58 8.18 -10.33 6.99
C ASP A 58 8.28 -10.77 5.52
N LEU A 59 8.74 -9.86 4.66
CA LEU A 59 8.98 -10.12 3.25
C LEU A 59 10.26 -10.95 3.08
N LYS A 60 10.31 -11.73 2.00
CA LYS A 60 11.52 -12.45 1.61
C LYS A 60 12.49 -11.50 0.90
N PRO A 61 13.80 -11.56 1.17
CA PRO A 61 14.82 -10.83 0.40
C PRO A 61 14.84 -11.24 -1.07
N ASN A 62 15.36 -10.36 -1.93
CA ASN A 62 15.51 -10.56 -3.38
C ASN A 62 14.25 -11.09 -4.09
N THR A 63 13.06 -10.75 -3.60
CA THR A 63 11.78 -11.33 -4.05
C THR A 63 10.91 -10.26 -4.70
N LEU A 64 10.33 -10.59 -5.86
CA LEU A 64 9.35 -9.74 -6.52
C LEU A 64 8.00 -9.89 -5.82
N TYR A 65 7.44 -8.77 -5.39
CA TYR A 65 6.10 -8.67 -4.83
C TYR A 65 5.22 -7.81 -5.71
N TYR A 66 3.99 -8.26 -5.89
CA TYR A 66 2.90 -7.51 -6.47
C TYR A 66 2.04 -6.95 -5.36
N TYR A 67 1.45 -5.78 -5.59
CA TYR A 67 0.53 -5.15 -4.66
C TYR A 67 -0.57 -4.38 -5.38
N GLN A 68 -1.71 -4.24 -4.69
CA GLN A 68 -2.84 -3.43 -5.12
C GLN A 68 -3.36 -2.67 -3.92
N VAL A 69 -3.54 -1.37 -4.07
CA VAL A 69 -4.14 -0.52 -3.04
C VAL A 69 -5.64 -0.45 -3.27
N GLU A 70 -6.43 -0.49 -2.20
CA GLU A 70 -7.87 -0.31 -2.22
C GLU A 70 -8.22 0.76 -1.21
N SER A 71 -9.02 1.74 -1.60
CA SER A 71 -9.33 2.90 -0.75
C SER A 71 -10.75 2.88 -0.21
N ASN A 72 -11.67 2.30 -1.00
CA ASN A 72 -13.03 1.90 -0.60
C ASN A 72 -13.29 0.54 -1.28
N SER A 73 -14.29 -0.20 -0.83
CA SER A 73 -14.69 -1.50 -1.42
C SER A 73 -14.94 -1.49 -2.93
N SER A 74 -15.17 -0.32 -3.52
CA SER A 74 -15.44 -0.13 -4.95
C SER A 74 -14.26 0.43 -5.77
N TYR A 75 -13.15 0.83 -5.12
CA TYR A 75 -12.03 1.48 -5.79
C TYR A 75 -10.72 0.76 -5.50
N LYS A 76 -10.27 0.01 -6.50
CA LYS A 76 -8.98 -0.67 -6.53
C LYS A 76 -8.04 0.04 -7.50
N GLY A 77 -6.79 0.21 -7.10
CA GLY A 77 -5.73 0.67 -7.99
C GLY A 77 -5.31 -0.40 -8.99
N GLU A 78 -4.39 -0.05 -9.88
CA GLU A 78 -3.71 -1.03 -10.73
C GLU A 78 -2.83 -1.96 -9.88
N ILE A 79 -2.59 -3.18 -10.38
CA ILE A 79 -1.60 -4.06 -9.76
C ILE A 79 -0.22 -3.54 -10.14
N MET A 80 0.55 -3.16 -9.13
CA MET A 80 1.92 -2.68 -9.24
C MET A 80 2.87 -3.70 -8.63
N SER A 81 4.18 -3.52 -8.83
CA SER A 81 5.17 -4.42 -8.24
C SER A 81 6.40 -3.68 -7.72
N PHE A 82 7.07 -4.32 -6.77
CA PHE A 82 8.38 -3.91 -6.26
C PHE A 82 9.21 -5.15 -5.94
N LYS A 83 10.53 -4.98 -5.85
CA LYS A 83 11.45 -6.06 -5.48
C LYS A 83 12.22 -5.70 -4.23
N THR A 84 12.23 -6.60 -3.24
CA THR A 84 13.02 -6.42 -2.02
C THR A 84 14.51 -6.49 -2.31
N ALA A 85 15.31 -5.82 -1.47
CA ALA A 85 16.76 -5.83 -1.59
C ALA A 85 17.34 -7.25 -1.38
N PRO A 86 18.53 -7.55 -1.94
CA PRO A 86 19.24 -8.81 -1.68
C PRO A 86 19.63 -9.03 -0.23
#